data_AF-A0A7L4RSM8-F1
#
_entry.id   AF-A0A7L4RSM8-F1
#
_cell.length_a   1.000
_cell.length_b   1.000
_cell.length_c   1.000
_cell.angle_alpha   90.00
_cell.angle_beta   90.00
_cell.angle_gamma   90.00
#
_symmetry.space_group_name_H-M   'P 1'
#
loop_
_entity.id
_entity.type
_entity.pdbx_description
1 polymer ?
#
loop_
_entity_poly.entity_id
_entity_poly.type
_entity_poly.pdbx_seq_one_letter_code
_entity_poly.pdbx_strand_id
1 'polypeptide(L)'
;MFQRCISISDFSREDFDYIFKKADGMKPCRSCAGKIMATLFYEPSTRTRLSFESAMLRLGGSTIGFAGAETSSVKKGESVADTVRTVEKYADIIVMRHPIEGTAKAASNYVSVPIINAGDGGHEHPTQTLLDLYTIKKELGKIDGLKIALCGDLKYGRTVHSLASALQHYDVELRFVSPEQLRFPSDLRTKLNGKLSDYVNLSEVLDSDVIYMTRIQKERFGDETEYEKLRRSCILTKDLA
;
A
#
# COMPACT_ATOMS: atom_id res chain seq x y z
N MET A 1 -12.34 -3.66 -17.93
CA MET A 1 -11.50 -2.55 -17.47
C MET A 1 -11.82 -2.32 -16.00
N PHE A 2 -10.81 -2.24 -15.12
CA PHE A 2 -11.00 -2.26 -13.66
C PHE A 2 -12.02 -1.23 -13.20
N GLN A 3 -13.07 -1.67 -12.51
CA GLN A 3 -14.05 -0.75 -11.94
C GLN A 3 -13.60 -0.20 -10.58
N ARG A 4 -12.71 -0.89 -9.86
CA ARG A 4 -12.27 -0.55 -8.49
C ARG A 4 -10.86 -1.08 -8.23
N CYS A 5 -10.11 -0.41 -7.35
CA CYS A 5 -8.81 -0.84 -6.84
C CYS A 5 -8.89 -0.82 -5.31
N ILE A 6 -9.45 -1.87 -4.70
CA ILE A 6 -9.74 -1.90 -3.26
C ILE A 6 -8.76 -2.79 -2.51
N SER A 7 -8.61 -4.03 -2.96
CA SER A 7 -7.72 -5.03 -2.38
C SER A 7 -6.64 -5.41 -3.37
N ILE A 8 -5.46 -5.80 -2.87
CA ILE A 8 -4.44 -6.37 -3.75
C ILE A 8 -4.84 -7.78 -4.23
N SER A 9 -5.67 -8.48 -3.46
CA SER A 9 -6.23 -9.79 -3.82
C SER A 9 -7.25 -9.72 -4.97
N ASP A 10 -7.72 -8.53 -5.33
CA ASP A 10 -8.58 -8.31 -6.49
C ASP A 10 -7.81 -8.43 -7.82
N PHE A 11 -6.48 -8.54 -7.79
CA PHE A 11 -5.61 -8.53 -8.98
C PHE A 11 -5.01 -9.90 -9.25
N SER A 12 -5.10 -10.32 -10.51
CA SER A 12 -4.35 -11.44 -11.04
C SER A 12 -2.94 -11.04 -11.46
N ARG A 13 -2.11 -12.02 -11.79
CA ARG A 13 -0.77 -11.78 -12.34
C ARG A 13 -0.84 -11.04 -13.69
N GLU A 14 -1.81 -11.39 -14.52
CA GLU A 14 -2.07 -10.75 -15.80
C GLU A 14 -2.44 -9.27 -15.63
N ASP A 15 -3.18 -8.95 -14.55
CA ASP A 15 -3.51 -7.57 -14.20
C ASP A 15 -2.27 -6.79 -13.79
N PHE A 16 -1.38 -7.37 -12.99
CA PHE A 16 -0.09 -6.77 -12.65
C PHE A 16 0.73 -6.47 -13.89
N ASP A 17 0.89 -7.43 -14.78
CA ASP A 17 1.63 -7.26 -16.03
C ASP A 17 1.04 -6.17 -16.93
N TYR A 18 -0.29 -6.11 -17.03
CA TYR A 18 -0.98 -5.06 -17.75
C TYR A 18 -0.71 -3.68 -17.13
N ILE A 19 -0.82 -3.54 -15.81
CA ILE A 19 -0.58 -2.28 -15.09
C ILE A 19 0.88 -1.85 -15.27
N PHE A 20 1.84 -2.75 -15.12
CA PHE A 20 3.27 -2.44 -15.26
C PHE A 20 3.59 -1.99 -16.68
N LYS A 21 3.06 -2.68 -17.71
CA LYS A 21 3.22 -2.27 -19.11
C LYS A 21 2.63 -0.88 -19.37
N LYS A 22 1.52 -0.53 -18.71
CA LYS A 22 0.95 0.83 -18.79
C LYS A 22 1.84 1.85 -18.06
N ALA A 23 2.39 1.50 -16.91
CA ALA A 23 3.30 2.34 -16.14
C ALA A 23 4.59 2.65 -16.90
N ASP A 24 5.15 1.69 -17.64
CA ASP A 24 6.34 1.91 -18.50
C ASP A 24 6.10 2.98 -19.57
N GLY A 25 4.89 3.00 -20.14
CA GLY A 25 4.49 3.96 -21.16
C GLY A 25 4.01 5.31 -20.62
N MET A 26 3.87 5.47 -19.30
CA MET A 26 3.33 6.70 -18.72
C MET A 26 4.32 7.85 -18.82
N LYS A 27 3.89 8.89 -19.53
CA LYS A 27 4.55 10.19 -19.62
C LYS A 27 3.50 11.27 -19.32
N PRO A 28 3.92 12.46 -18.86
CA PRO A 28 3.00 13.58 -18.75
C PRO A 28 2.24 13.76 -20.07
N CYS A 29 0.92 13.76 -19.99
CA CYS A 29 0.03 13.82 -21.15
C CYS A 29 -1.31 14.45 -20.73
N ARG A 30 -2.29 14.48 -21.64
CA ARG A 30 -3.61 15.07 -21.38
C ARG A 30 -4.73 14.04 -21.44
N SER A 31 -4.44 12.76 -21.19
CA SER A 31 -5.43 11.68 -21.28
C SER A 31 -6.58 11.81 -20.28
N CYS A 32 -6.38 12.56 -19.20
CA CYS A 32 -7.39 12.86 -18.19
C CYS A 32 -7.88 14.32 -18.26
N ALA A 33 -7.68 15.02 -19.39
CA ALA A 33 -8.19 16.38 -19.55
C ALA A 33 -9.71 16.44 -19.36
N GLY A 34 -10.17 17.36 -18.51
CA GLY A 34 -11.58 17.50 -18.14
C GLY A 34 -12.08 16.47 -17.12
N LYS A 35 -11.21 15.57 -16.64
CA LYS A 35 -11.53 14.63 -15.56
C LYS A 35 -11.15 15.18 -14.21
N ILE A 36 -11.96 14.89 -13.19
CA ILE A 36 -11.76 15.34 -11.82
C ILE A 36 -11.57 14.11 -10.91
N MET A 37 -10.47 14.08 -10.15
CA MET A 37 -10.24 13.08 -9.10
C MET A 37 -10.52 13.70 -7.73
N ALA A 38 -11.38 13.07 -6.94
CA ALA A 38 -11.58 13.44 -5.56
C ALA A 38 -10.60 12.70 -4.65
N THR A 39 -9.95 13.42 -3.73
CA THR A 39 -9.09 12.85 -2.68
C THR A 39 -9.79 12.99 -1.32
N LEU A 40 -10.30 11.89 -0.77
CA LEU A 40 -11.02 11.84 0.50
C LEU A 40 -10.14 11.18 1.57
N PHE A 41 -9.32 11.98 2.26
CA PHE A 41 -8.38 11.49 3.26
C PHE A 41 -8.91 11.80 4.67
N TYR A 42 -9.46 10.79 5.35
CA TYR A 42 -9.99 10.92 6.71
C TYR A 42 -8.90 10.82 7.78
N GLU A 43 -7.78 10.17 7.46
CA GLU A 43 -6.55 10.18 8.24
C GLU A 43 -5.40 10.91 7.49
N PRO A 44 -4.48 11.60 8.19
CA PRO A 44 -3.40 12.34 7.53
C PRO A 44 -2.45 11.46 6.70
N SER A 45 -2.18 11.84 5.46
CA SER A 45 -1.06 11.30 4.67
C SER A 45 -0.61 12.20 3.52
N THR A 46 0.38 13.03 3.80
CA THR A 46 0.93 13.97 2.81
C THR A 46 1.52 13.25 1.60
N ARG A 47 2.32 12.20 1.81
CA ARG A 47 3.01 11.49 0.72
C ARG A 47 2.04 10.84 -0.25
N THR A 48 1.06 10.08 0.27
CA THR A 48 0.07 9.39 -0.55
C THR A 48 -0.83 10.39 -1.28
N ARG A 49 -1.31 11.43 -0.61
CA ARG A 49 -2.16 12.44 -1.26
C ARG A 49 -1.43 13.13 -2.41
N LEU A 50 -0.22 13.64 -2.14
CA LEU A 50 0.56 14.36 -3.14
C LEU A 50 0.98 13.47 -4.32
N SER A 51 1.23 12.17 -4.12
CA SER A 51 1.55 11.26 -5.22
C SER A 51 0.37 11.08 -6.17
N PHE A 52 -0.85 10.86 -5.64
CA PHE A 52 -2.06 10.79 -6.45
C PHE A 52 -2.37 12.12 -7.14
N GLU A 53 -2.33 13.23 -6.43
CA GLU A 53 -2.60 14.55 -7.01
C GLU A 53 -1.63 14.88 -8.14
N SER A 54 -0.34 14.65 -7.92
CA SER A 54 0.69 14.81 -8.94
C SER A 54 0.45 13.91 -10.16
N ALA A 55 0.05 12.65 -9.96
CA ALA A 55 -0.27 11.75 -11.05
C ALA A 55 -1.45 12.27 -11.88
N MET A 56 -2.55 12.70 -11.24
CA MET A 56 -3.72 13.23 -11.95
C MET A 56 -3.42 14.53 -12.71
N LEU A 57 -2.69 15.45 -12.07
CA LEU A 57 -2.28 16.72 -12.69
C LEU A 57 -1.34 16.48 -13.89
N ARG A 58 -0.40 15.52 -13.79
CA ARG A 58 0.48 15.13 -14.91
C ARG A 58 -0.27 14.50 -16.09
N LEU A 59 -1.46 13.96 -15.87
CA LEU A 59 -2.35 13.46 -16.90
C LEU A 59 -3.34 14.53 -17.43
N GLY A 60 -3.18 15.78 -16.99
CA GLY A 60 -3.99 16.93 -17.42
C GLY A 60 -5.36 17.02 -16.75
N GLY A 61 -5.61 16.20 -15.73
CA GLY A 61 -6.84 16.24 -14.95
C GLY A 61 -6.80 17.30 -13.84
N SER A 62 -7.85 17.34 -13.03
CA SER A 62 -7.97 18.21 -11.86
C SER A 62 -8.26 17.40 -10.60
N THR A 63 -8.01 18.01 -9.44
CA THR A 63 -8.20 17.36 -8.15
C THR A 63 -9.02 18.21 -7.21
N ILE A 64 -9.93 17.58 -6.48
CA ILE A 64 -10.73 18.21 -5.41
C ILE A 64 -10.69 17.31 -4.17
N GLY A 65 -11.14 17.81 -3.01
CA GLY A 65 -11.30 16.98 -1.81
C GLY A 65 -10.69 17.63 -0.57
N PHE A 66 -10.33 16.81 0.41
CA PHE A 66 -9.85 17.28 1.71
C PHE A 66 -8.77 16.37 2.30
N ALA A 67 -7.98 16.94 3.22
CA ALA A 67 -6.94 16.26 3.96
C ALA A 67 -7.22 16.37 5.47
N GLY A 68 -7.84 15.33 6.02
CA GLY A 68 -8.24 15.21 7.42
C GLY A 68 -9.74 15.46 7.61
N ALA A 69 -10.40 14.55 8.35
CA ALA A 69 -11.82 14.66 8.71
C ALA A 69 -12.15 16.00 9.39
N GLU A 70 -11.17 16.57 10.10
CA GLU A 70 -11.20 17.86 10.79
C GLU A 70 -11.60 19.05 9.91
N THR A 71 -11.39 18.95 8.59
CA THR A 71 -11.60 20.02 7.60
C THR A 71 -12.89 19.84 6.77
N SER A 72 -13.70 18.83 7.09
CA SER A 72 -14.83 18.40 6.25
C SER A 72 -16.16 18.32 7.03
N SER A 73 -17.28 18.20 6.30
CA SER A 73 -18.63 17.99 6.85
C SER A 73 -18.77 16.71 7.68
N VAL A 74 -17.79 15.81 7.65
CA VAL A 74 -17.69 14.64 8.51
C VAL A 74 -17.72 15.04 9.99
N LYS A 75 -17.15 16.21 10.35
CA LYS A 75 -17.27 16.77 11.72
C LYS A 75 -18.70 17.05 12.15
N LYS A 76 -19.60 17.28 11.20
CA LYS A 76 -21.03 17.52 11.43
C LYS A 76 -21.83 16.21 11.48
N GLY A 77 -21.17 15.05 11.50
CA GLY A 77 -21.81 13.74 11.57
C GLY A 77 -22.24 13.17 10.22
N GLU A 78 -21.76 13.73 9.10
CA GLU A 78 -22.04 13.17 7.78
C GLU A 78 -21.45 11.76 7.65
N SER A 79 -22.26 10.81 7.19
CA SER A 79 -21.80 9.43 6.98
C SER A 79 -20.87 9.34 5.78
N VAL A 80 -19.94 8.38 5.77
CA VAL A 80 -19.08 8.12 4.61
C VAL A 80 -19.92 7.88 3.35
N ALA A 81 -21.06 7.19 3.48
CA ALA A 81 -21.97 6.92 2.38
C ALA A 81 -22.54 8.20 1.76
N ASP A 82 -22.95 9.17 2.58
CA ASP A 82 -23.48 10.46 2.11
C ASP A 82 -22.39 11.32 1.49
N THR A 83 -21.20 11.33 2.10
CA THR A 83 -20.04 12.04 1.54
C THR A 83 -19.71 11.50 0.15
N VAL A 84 -19.56 10.17 -0.02
CA VAL A 84 -19.19 9.62 -1.35
C VAL A 84 -20.28 9.80 -2.39
N ARG A 85 -21.56 9.70 -2.00
CA ARG A 85 -22.70 9.97 -2.89
C ARG A 85 -22.73 11.41 -3.39
N THR A 86 -22.34 12.35 -2.53
CA THR A 86 -22.21 13.76 -2.91
C THR A 86 -21.01 13.96 -3.83
N VAL A 87 -19.86 13.38 -3.48
CA VAL A 87 -18.61 13.53 -4.23
C VAL A 87 -18.69 12.87 -5.62
N GLU A 88 -19.41 11.76 -5.81
CA GLU A 88 -19.56 11.15 -7.15
C GLU A 88 -20.29 12.07 -8.15
N LYS A 89 -21.01 13.10 -7.68
CA LYS A 89 -21.61 14.10 -8.57
C LYS A 89 -20.61 15.15 -9.05
N TYR A 90 -19.46 15.26 -8.39
CA TYR A 90 -18.43 16.27 -8.67
C TYR A 90 -17.16 15.71 -9.29
N ALA A 91 -16.87 14.41 -9.10
CA ALA A 91 -15.64 13.77 -9.53
C ALA A 91 -15.90 12.50 -10.34
N ASP A 92 -14.98 12.19 -11.26
CA ASP A 92 -15.01 10.99 -12.10
C ASP A 92 -14.38 9.77 -11.41
N ILE A 93 -13.56 9.98 -10.38
CA ILE A 93 -12.84 8.93 -9.63
C ILE A 93 -12.56 9.41 -8.21
N ILE A 94 -12.60 8.49 -7.24
CA ILE A 94 -12.36 8.78 -5.83
C ILE A 94 -11.12 8.01 -5.35
N VAL A 95 -10.17 8.72 -4.76
CA VAL A 95 -9.09 8.14 -3.95
C VAL A 95 -9.46 8.34 -2.49
N MET A 96 -9.63 7.24 -1.76
CA MET A 96 -10.07 7.27 -0.37
C MET A 96 -9.00 6.70 0.55
N ARG A 97 -8.79 7.37 1.68
CA ARG A 97 -8.02 6.85 2.79
C ARG A 97 -8.79 7.00 4.10
N HIS A 98 -8.94 5.93 4.86
CA HIS A 98 -9.80 5.90 6.03
C HIS A 98 -9.17 5.11 7.19
N PRO A 99 -9.32 5.51 8.46
CA PRO A 99 -8.73 4.77 9.59
C PRO A 99 -9.43 3.43 9.90
N ILE A 100 -10.68 3.26 9.46
CA ILE A 100 -11.46 2.03 9.65
C ILE A 100 -11.28 1.10 8.45
N GLU A 101 -10.97 -0.17 8.74
CA GLU A 101 -10.79 -1.23 7.76
C GLU A 101 -12.09 -1.52 7.00
N GLY A 102 -11.98 -1.84 5.71
CA GLY A 102 -13.12 -2.16 4.86
C GLY A 102 -13.96 -0.95 4.44
N THR A 103 -13.68 0.26 4.93
CA THR A 103 -14.45 1.46 4.55
C THR A 103 -14.37 1.76 3.06
N ALA A 104 -13.21 1.57 2.42
CA ALA A 104 -13.09 1.77 0.96
C ALA A 104 -13.98 0.79 0.17
N LYS A 105 -14.07 -0.47 0.62
CA LYS A 105 -14.97 -1.46 0.01
C LYS A 105 -16.43 -1.08 0.20
N ALA A 106 -16.83 -0.71 1.42
CA ALA A 106 -18.18 -0.30 1.74
C ALA A 106 -18.60 0.94 0.92
N ALA A 107 -17.74 1.97 0.88
CA ALA A 107 -17.92 3.16 0.06
C ALA A 107 -18.17 2.83 -1.41
N SER A 108 -17.43 1.84 -1.95
CA SER A 108 -17.56 1.44 -3.35
C SER A 108 -18.92 0.84 -3.70
N ASN A 109 -19.69 0.38 -2.72
CA ASN A 109 -21.04 -0.14 -2.93
C ASN A 109 -22.11 0.97 -3.00
N TYR A 110 -21.78 2.21 -2.61
CA TYR A 110 -22.71 3.33 -2.61
C TYR A 110 -22.62 4.24 -3.84
N VAL A 111 -21.57 4.08 -4.66
CA VAL A 111 -21.27 4.96 -5.80
C VAL A 111 -20.96 4.18 -7.07
N SER A 112 -21.14 4.84 -8.20
CA SER A 112 -20.87 4.30 -9.53
C SER A 112 -19.46 4.62 -10.05
N VAL A 113 -18.86 5.71 -9.56
CA VAL A 113 -17.50 6.11 -9.93
C VAL A 113 -16.45 5.16 -9.32
N PRO A 114 -15.31 4.93 -9.99
CA PRO A 114 -14.26 4.08 -9.43
C PRO A 114 -13.72 4.62 -8.10
N ILE A 115 -13.43 3.70 -7.18
CA ILE A 115 -12.73 4.00 -5.93
C ILE A 115 -11.37 3.31 -5.92
N ILE A 116 -10.35 4.07 -5.53
CA ILE A 116 -9.00 3.59 -5.21
C ILE A 116 -8.83 3.65 -3.69
N ASN A 117 -8.52 2.50 -3.08
CA ASN A 117 -8.10 2.41 -1.69
C ASN A 117 -6.64 2.88 -1.56
N ALA A 118 -6.44 4.01 -0.88
CA ALA A 118 -5.14 4.59 -0.55
C ALA A 118 -4.71 4.29 0.91
N GLY A 119 -5.35 3.30 1.53
CA GLY A 119 -5.14 2.88 2.91
C GLY A 119 -6.46 2.81 3.68
N ASP A 120 -6.79 1.65 4.22
CA ASP A 120 -7.90 1.49 5.16
C ASP A 120 -7.42 0.84 6.46
N GLY A 121 -7.15 1.68 7.47
CA GLY A 121 -6.67 1.22 8.77
C GLY A 121 -5.36 0.43 8.70
N GLY A 122 -5.32 -0.74 9.33
CA GLY A 122 -4.21 -1.68 9.31
C GLY A 122 -4.29 -2.72 8.18
N HIS A 123 -5.30 -2.65 7.32
CA HIS A 123 -5.67 -3.72 6.41
C HIS A 123 -4.89 -3.68 5.09
N GLU A 124 -5.26 -2.79 4.15
CA GLU A 124 -4.69 -2.83 2.80
C GLU A 124 -4.20 -1.48 2.27
N HIS A 125 -3.23 -1.53 1.35
CA HIS A 125 -2.81 -0.39 0.54
C HIS A 125 -2.39 -0.86 -0.86
N PRO A 126 -3.34 -1.25 -1.74
CA PRO A 126 -3.04 -1.94 -3.00
C PRO A 126 -2.09 -1.18 -3.93
N THR A 127 -2.25 0.14 -4.00
CA THR A 127 -1.40 1.00 -4.85
C THR A 127 0.05 1.10 -4.40
N GLN A 128 0.33 0.92 -3.11
CA GLN A 128 1.70 0.83 -2.61
C GLN A 128 2.31 -0.50 -3.05
N THR A 129 1.59 -1.61 -2.87
CA THR A 129 2.06 -2.93 -3.30
C THR A 129 2.29 -3.01 -4.82
N LEU A 130 1.41 -2.42 -5.63
CA LEU A 130 1.61 -2.33 -7.08
C LEU A 130 2.89 -1.57 -7.43
N LEU A 131 3.18 -0.47 -6.74
CA LEU A 131 4.42 0.28 -6.91
C LEU A 131 5.64 -0.54 -6.48
N ASP A 132 5.56 -1.27 -5.36
CA ASP A 132 6.66 -2.09 -4.85
C ASP A 132 7.01 -3.21 -5.84
N LEU A 133 6.00 -3.96 -6.31
CA LEU A 133 6.19 -4.99 -7.34
C LEU A 133 6.73 -4.42 -8.66
N TYR A 134 6.21 -3.28 -9.09
CA TYR A 134 6.70 -2.60 -10.29
C TYR A 134 8.17 -2.19 -10.15
N THR A 135 8.57 -1.71 -8.97
CA THR A 135 9.96 -1.34 -8.68
C THR A 135 10.87 -2.57 -8.77
N ILE A 136 10.49 -3.69 -8.14
CA ILE A 136 11.25 -4.96 -8.24
C ILE A 136 11.41 -5.38 -9.70
N LYS A 137 10.30 -5.44 -10.45
CA LYS A 137 10.33 -5.82 -11.87
C LYS A 137 11.18 -4.89 -12.71
N LYS A 138 11.14 -3.59 -12.46
CA LYS A 138 11.85 -2.57 -13.24
C LYS A 138 13.36 -2.61 -12.98
N GLU A 139 13.76 -2.73 -11.72
CA GLU A 139 15.19 -2.74 -11.34
C GLU A 139 15.86 -4.08 -11.66
N LEU A 140 15.15 -5.21 -11.54
CA LEU A 140 15.72 -6.54 -11.71
C LEU A 140 15.30 -7.24 -13.02
N GLY A 141 14.41 -6.64 -13.80
CA GLY A 141 13.87 -7.19 -15.06
C GLY A 141 12.89 -8.35 -14.91
N LYS A 142 12.74 -8.91 -13.71
CA LYS A 142 11.87 -10.05 -13.39
C LYS A 142 11.46 -10.03 -11.92
N ILE A 143 10.48 -10.87 -11.55
CA ILE A 143 10.10 -11.14 -10.16
C ILE A 143 10.30 -12.62 -9.81
N ASP A 144 10.02 -13.56 -10.73
CA ASP A 144 10.24 -14.98 -10.46
C ASP A 144 11.73 -15.32 -10.28
N GLY A 145 11.97 -16.27 -9.38
CA GLY A 145 13.27 -16.78 -8.98
C GLY A 145 14.01 -15.90 -7.98
N LEU A 146 13.40 -14.82 -7.47
CA LEU A 146 14.05 -13.89 -6.54
C LEU A 146 13.95 -14.34 -5.07
N LYS A 147 14.98 -13.99 -4.30
CA LYS A 147 14.99 -14.00 -2.84
C LYS A 147 14.65 -12.61 -2.32
N ILE A 148 13.55 -12.49 -1.58
CA ILE A 148 13.02 -11.21 -1.10
C ILE A 148 12.98 -11.25 0.43
N ALA A 149 13.78 -10.39 1.06
CA ALA A 149 13.77 -10.18 2.49
C ALA A 149 12.79 -9.07 2.88
N LEU A 150 11.83 -9.38 3.74
CA LEU A 150 10.91 -8.43 4.36
C LEU A 150 11.37 -8.18 5.79
N CYS A 151 11.76 -6.94 6.11
CA CYS A 151 12.54 -6.63 7.29
C CYS A 151 11.88 -5.57 8.19
N GLY A 152 11.88 -5.78 9.51
CA GLY A 152 11.47 -4.79 10.51
C GLY A 152 10.16 -5.15 11.25
N ASP A 153 9.17 -4.25 11.22
CA ASP A 153 7.85 -4.45 11.82
C ASP A 153 6.95 -5.25 10.86
N LEU A 154 7.03 -6.57 10.97
CA LEU A 154 6.23 -7.49 10.15
C LEU A 154 4.87 -7.78 10.79
N LYS A 155 4.67 -7.41 12.07
CA LYS A 155 3.43 -7.64 12.80
C LYS A 155 2.35 -6.63 12.44
N TYR A 156 2.70 -5.34 12.39
CA TYR A 156 1.75 -4.25 12.13
C TYR A 156 1.91 -3.62 10.73
N GLY A 157 2.92 -4.05 9.97
CA GLY A 157 3.23 -3.52 8.65
C GLY A 157 2.23 -3.92 7.57
N ARG A 158 1.11 -3.18 7.43
CA ARG A 158 0.08 -3.41 6.39
C ARG A 158 0.64 -3.52 4.97
N THR A 159 1.67 -2.74 4.64
CA THR A 159 2.30 -2.76 3.32
C THR A 159 3.08 -4.05 3.09
N VAL A 160 3.73 -4.58 4.13
CA VAL A 160 4.40 -5.89 4.08
C VAL A 160 3.41 -7.02 3.96
N HIS A 161 2.26 -6.96 4.66
CA HIS A 161 1.23 -7.98 4.53
C HIS A 161 0.66 -8.03 3.11
N SER A 162 0.32 -6.86 2.56
CA SER A 162 -0.18 -6.73 1.18
C SER A 162 0.86 -7.20 0.16
N LEU A 163 2.14 -6.83 0.35
CA LEU A 163 3.23 -7.23 -0.54
C LEU A 163 3.51 -8.74 -0.47
N ALA A 164 3.55 -9.34 0.73
CA ALA A 164 3.75 -10.77 0.89
C ALA A 164 2.64 -11.58 0.21
N SER A 165 1.39 -11.12 0.32
CA SER A 165 0.24 -11.71 -0.38
C SER A 165 0.38 -11.60 -1.91
N ALA A 166 0.72 -10.41 -2.43
CA ALA A 166 0.86 -10.21 -3.87
C ALA A 166 2.04 -10.99 -4.48
N LEU A 167 3.11 -11.18 -3.70
CA LEU A 167 4.26 -11.99 -4.10
C LEU A 167 3.93 -13.48 -4.25
N GLN A 168 2.79 -13.97 -3.72
CA GLN A 168 2.31 -15.34 -3.95
C GLN A 168 1.95 -15.64 -5.40
N HIS A 169 1.79 -14.62 -6.25
CA HIS A 169 1.59 -14.78 -7.69
C HIS A 169 2.90 -15.09 -8.45
N TYR A 170 4.04 -15.12 -7.76
CA TYR A 170 5.36 -15.31 -8.34
C TYR A 170 6.10 -16.45 -7.62
N ASP A 171 7.01 -17.12 -8.33
CA ASP A 171 7.90 -18.10 -7.72
C ASP A 171 9.04 -17.37 -7.01
N VAL A 172 8.88 -17.08 -5.72
CA VAL A 172 9.87 -16.34 -4.91
C VAL A 172 10.18 -17.05 -3.59
N GLU A 173 11.36 -16.78 -3.06
CA GLU A 173 11.71 -17.12 -1.68
C GLU A 173 11.49 -15.89 -0.78
N LEU A 174 10.53 -15.98 0.14
CA LEU A 174 10.24 -14.91 1.08
C LEU A 174 10.95 -15.16 2.41
N ARG A 175 11.78 -14.21 2.81
CA ARG A 175 12.59 -14.24 4.03
C ARG A 175 12.09 -13.17 5.00
N PHE A 176 11.61 -13.57 6.15
CA PHE A 176 10.96 -12.69 7.12
C PHE A 176 11.96 -12.38 8.22
N VAL A 177 12.41 -11.12 8.31
CA VAL A 177 13.43 -10.69 9.27
C VAL A 177 12.82 -9.76 10.30
N SER A 178 12.67 -10.26 11.52
CA SER A 178 12.07 -9.48 12.61
C SER A 178 12.48 -10.02 13.98
N PRO A 179 12.53 -9.17 15.01
CA PRO A 179 12.56 -9.65 16.39
C PRO A 179 11.26 -10.42 16.70
N GLU A 180 11.30 -11.28 17.71
CA GLU A 180 10.19 -12.18 18.07
C GLU A 180 8.86 -11.44 18.28
N GLN A 181 8.92 -10.26 18.89
CA GLN A 181 7.75 -9.41 19.19
C GLN A 181 7.06 -8.86 17.94
N LEU A 182 7.79 -8.75 16.83
CA LEU A 182 7.34 -8.15 15.56
C LEU A 182 7.25 -9.16 14.43
N ARG A 183 7.18 -10.46 14.76
CA ARG A 183 7.01 -11.54 13.77
C ARG A 183 5.77 -11.34 12.92
N PHE A 184 5.86 -11.82 11.68
CA PHE A 184 4.75 -11.86 10.75
C PHE A 184 3.59 -12.68 11.38
N PRO A 185 2.34 -12.17 11.37
CA PRO A 185 1.22 -12.82 12.06
C PRO A 185 0.99 -14.24 11.54
N SER A 186 0.80 -15.20 12.45
CA SER A 186 0.70 -16.62 12.11
C SER A 186 -0.53 -16.94 11.24
N ASP A 187 -1.63 -16.25 11.47
CA ASP A 187 -2.88 -16.32 10.72
C ASP A 187 -2.75 -15.79 9.28
N LEU A 188 -1.83 -14.86 9.04
CA LEU A 188 -1.45 -14.44 7.68
C LEU A 188 -0.41 -15.38 7.08
N ARG A 189 0.54 -15.85 7.90
CA ARG A 189 1.62 -16.76 7.51
C ARG A 189 1.08 -18.06 6.92
N THR A 190 0.04 -18.64 7.51
CA THR A 190 -0.59 -19.88 7.04
C THR A 190 -1.30 -19.76 5.69
N LYS A 191 -1.59 -18.54 5.25
CA LYS A 191 -2.19 -18.27 3.93
C LYS A 191 -1.13 -18.14 2.83
N LEU A 192 0.15 -18.04 3.20
CA LEU A 192 1.26 -17.99 2.27
C LEU A 192 1.75 -19.42 1.96
N ASN A 193 2.12 -19.64 0.72
CA ASN A 193 2.71 -20.86 0.19
C ASN A 193 4.12 -20.56 -0.36
N GLY A 194 4.83 -21.62 -0.76
CA GLY A 194 6.15 -21.52 -1.37
C GLY A 194 7.31 -21.57 -0.37
N LYS A 195 8.46 -21.00 -0.76
CA LYS A 195 9.68 -21.01 0.05
C LYS A 195 9.64 -19.86 1.05
N LEU A 196 9.41 -20.22 2.31
CA LEU A 196 9.21 -19.28 3.40
C LEU A 196 10.26 -19.55 4.48
N SER A 197 10.96 -18.51 4.95
CA SER A 197 11.99 -18.65 5.97
C SER A 197 11.95 -17.48 6.95
N ASP A 198 12.23 -17.74 8.22
CA ASP A 198 12.20 -16.75 9.29
C ASP A 198 13.61 -16.54 9.83
N TYR A 199 14.00 -15.27 10.01
CA TYR A 199 15.30 -14.85 10.50
C TYR A 199 15.13 -13.77 11.57
N VAL A 200 16.12 -13.66 12.44
CA VAL A 200 16.17 -12.59 13.45
C VAL A 200 17.12 -11.47 13.00
N ASN A 201 18.27 -11.82 12.42
CA ASN A 201 19.28 -10.83 12.08
C ASN A 201 19.31 -10.54 10.58
N LEU A 202 19.44 -9.25 10.25
CA LEU A 202 19.55 -8.80 8.86
C LEU A 202 20.81 -9.33 8.15
N SER A 203 21.88 -9.60 8.89
CA SER A 203 23.13 -10.17 8.36
C SER A 203 22.95 -11.55 7.72
N GLU A 204 21.90 -12.28 8.08
CA GLU A 204 21.65 -13.65 7.60
C GLU A 204 20.98 -13.68 6.22
N VAL A 205 20.53 -12.54 5.72
CA VAL A 205 19.75 -12.43 4.47
C VAL A 205 20.34 -11.47 3.45
N LEU A 206 21.60 -11.09 3.61
CA LEU A 206 22.26 -10.12 2.72
C LEU A 206 22.45 -10.63 1.29
N ASP A 207 22.35 -11.95 1.07
CA ASP A 207 22.32 -12.57 -0.26
C ASP A 207 20.94 -12.47 -0.97
N SER A 208 20.00 -11.70 -0.41
CA SER A 208 18.69 -11.47 -1.02
C SER A 208 18.78 -10.49 -2.18
N ASP A 209 18.06 -10.74 -3.26
CA ASP A 209 17.97 -9.83 -4.40
C ASP A 209 17.26 -8.52 -4.05
N VAL A 210 16.32 -8.58 -3.09
CA VAL A 210 15.55 -7.44 -2.59
C VAL A 210 15.54 -7.45 -1.07
N ILE A 211 15.90 -6.31 -0.46
CA ILE A 211 15.74 -6.06 0.98
C ILE A 211 14.68 -4.96 1.18
N TYR A 212 13.48 -5.36 1.58
CA TYR A 212 12.34 -4.48 1.81
C TYR A 212 12.27 -4.07 3.28
N MET A 213 12.71 -2.84 3.58
CA MET A 213 12.76 -2.31 4.94
C MET A 213 11.44 -1.64 5.34
N THR A 214 10.90 -2.04 6.49
CA THR A 214 9.75 -1.37 7.12
C THR A 214 10.17 -0.46 8.26
N ARG A 215 9.36 0.56 8.51
CA ARG A 215 9.50 1.40 9.69
C ARG A 215 8.85 0.72 10.89
N ILE A 216 9.56 0.68 12.00
CA ILE A 216 8.99 0.39 13.32
C ILE A 216 8.24 1.63 13.82
N GLN A 217 6.91 1.54 13.87
CA GLN A 217 6.02 2.66 14.16
C GLN A 217 5.82 2.82 15.67
N LYS A 218 6.37 3.89 16.27
CA LYS A 218 6.22 4.20 17.70
C LYS A 218 4.75 4.19 18.14
N GLU A 219 3.88 4.69 17.28
CA GLU A 219 2.43 4.78 17.50
C GLU A 219 1.71 3.42 17.64
N ARG A 220 2.38 2.29 17.39
CA ARG A 220 1.82 0.93 17.54
C ARG A 220 2.22 0.25 18.85
N PHE A 221 3.08 0.86 19.65
CA PHE A 221 3.53 0.32 20.93
C PHE A 221 2.75 0.96 22.08
N GLY A 222 2.24 0.14 23.00
CA GLY A 222 1.64 0.62 24.25
C GLY A 222 2.68 1.03 25.29
N ASP A 223 3.90 0.49 25.19
CA ASP A 223 5.03 0.79 26.07
C ASP A 223 6.19 1.41 25.26
N GLU A 224 6.59 2.63 25.64
CA GLU A 224 7.70 3.35 25.03
C GLU A 224 9.04 2.62 25.23
N THR A 225 9.19 1.87 26.32
CA THR A 225 10.39 1.08 26.61
C THR A 225 10.57 -0.06 25.61
N GLU A 226 9.47 -0.71 25.23
CA GLU A 226 9.47 -1.76 24.21
C GLU A 226 9.85 -1.19 22.85
N TYR A 227 9.30 -0.03 22.48
CA TYR A 227 9.66 0.68 21.26
C TYR A 227 11.17 1.00 21.20
N GLU A 228 11.74 1.59 22.26
CA GLU A 228 13.15 1.97 22.27
C GLU A 228 14.09 0.77 22.13
N LYS A 229 13.71 -0.39 22.68
CA LYS A 229 14.45 -1.65 22.49
C LYS A 229 14.39 -2.14 21.05
N LEU A 230 13.20 -2.11 20.43
CA LEU A 230 12.97 -2.71 19.13
C LEU A 230 13.32 -1.80 17.96
N ARG A 231 13.28 -0.48 18.10
CA ARG A 231 13.47 0.47 16.98
C ARG A 231 14.82 0.34 16.27
N ARG A 232 15.81 -0.30 16.92
CA ARG A 232 17.16 -0.54 16.38
C ARG A 232 17.43 -2.00 16.03
N SER A 233 16.42 -2.87 16.11
CA SER A 233 16.55 -4.31 15.84
C SER A 233 16.86 -4.64 14.38
N CYS A 234 16.49 -3.76 13.44
CA CYS A 234 16.69 -3.97 12.02
C CYS A 234 17.19 -2.68 11.35
N ILE A 235 18.50 -2.44 11.41
CA ILE A 235 19.16 -1.29 10.78
C ILE A 235 20.07 -1.79 9.67
N LEU A 236 19.80 -1.33 8.45
CA LEU A 236 20.68 -1.54 7.30
C LEU A 236 21.72 -0.40 7.26
N THR A 237 23.00 -0.74 7.35
CA THR A 237 24.13 0.20 7.24
C THR A 237 25.02 -0.18 6.06
N LYS A 238 25.88 0.76 5.62
CA LYS A 238 26.87 0.48 4.57
C LYS A 238 27.88 -0.60 4.97
N ASP A 239 28.16 -0.77 6.26
CA ASP A 239 29.10 -1.79 6.71
C ASP A 239 28.50 -3.20 6.66
N LEU A 240 27.18 -3.29 6.50
CA LEU A 240 26.43 -4.54 6.45
C LEU A 240 26.16 -5.02 5.01
N ALA A 241 26.29 -4.16 3.99
CA ALA A 241 25.95 -4.46 2.59
C ALA A 241 27.13 -4.15 1.66
#